data_AF-A0A847JEH8-F1
#
_entry.id   AF-A0A847JEH8-F1
#
_cell.length_a   1.000
_cell.length_b   1.000
_cell.length_c   1.000
_cell.angle_alpha   90.00
_cell.angle_beta   90.00
_cell.angle_gamma   90.00
#
_symmetry.space_group_name_H-M   'P 1'
#
loop_
_entity.id
_entity.type
_entity.pdbx_description
1 polymer ?
#
loop_
_entity_poly.entity_id
_entity_poly.type
_entity_poly.pdbx_seq_one_letter_code
_entity_poly.pdbx_strand_id
1 'polypeptide(L)'
;MSDPKTNGGNRGEAAASIYHGGDLAQIRARFPDAPEPWIDLSTGIDPIAWAVPPLPPEVWTRLPEPASVARLEAVAAAAFGVADPACVAAVPGT
;
A
#
# COMPACT_ATOMS: atom_id res chain seq x y z
N MET A 1 39.80 -42.02 -4.29
CA MET A 1 38.71 -42.13 -3.31
C MET A 1 38.43 -40.72 -2.80
N SER A 2 37.20 -40.25 -3.00
CA SER A 2 36.58 -39.06 -2.38
C SER A 2 36.76 -37.70 -3.06
N ASP A 3 35.92 -37.50 -4.09
CA ASP A 3 35.33 -36.22 -4.51
C ASP A 3 34.21 -35.78 -3.53
N PRO A 4 33.78 -34.50 -3.56
CA PRO A 4 33.28 -33.75 -2.40
C PRO A 4 31.81 -34.02 -2.05
N LYS A 5 31.49 -33.80 -0.76
CA LYS A 5 30.12 -33.82 -0.24
C LYS A 5 29.26 -32.78 -0.96
N THR A 6 28.24 -33.27 -1.66
CA THR A 6 27.04 -32.55 -2.08
C THR A 6 26.47 -31.78 -0.88
N ASN A 7 26.53 -30.45 -0.93
CA ASN A 7 25.85 -29.61 0.04
C ASN A 7 24.35 -29.66 -0.25
N GLY A 8 23.58 -30.11 0.74
CA GLY A 8 22.14 -30.29 0.66
C GLY A 8 21.45 -28.99 0.25
N GLY A 9 20.53 -29.12 -0.70
CA GLY A 9 19.75 -28.01 -1.23
C GLY A 9 18.97 -27.31 -0.13
N ASN A 10 19.31 -26.05 0.12
CA ASN A 10 18.38 -25.11 0.71
C ASN A 10 17.43 -24.66 -0.41
N ARG A 11 16.39 -25.48 -0.68
CA ARG A 11 15.24 -25.01 -1.47
C ARG A 11 14.56 -23.96 -0.61
N GLY A 12 14.95 -22.71 -0.80
CA GLY A 12 14.18 -21.57 -0.33
C GLY A 12 12.76 -21.78 -0.79
N GLU A 13 11.88 -22.04 0.17
CA GLU A 13 10.45 -22.11 -0.03
C GLU A 13 10.06 -20.77 -0.66
N ALA A 14 9.69 -20.80 -1.94
CA ALA A 14 9.20 -19.62 -2.63
C ALA A 14 7.97 -19.16 -1.83
N ALA A 15 8.08 -18.00 -1.18
CA ALA A 15 6.95 -17.38 -0.51
C ALA A 15 5.77 -17.40 -1.49
N ALA A 16 4.68 -18.07 -1.10
CA ALA A 16 3.49 -18.14 -1.92
C ALA A 16 3.14 -16.72 -2.39
N SER A 17 2.87 -16.54 -3.69
CA SER A 17 2.49 -15.24 -4.23
C SER A 17 1.30 -14.72 -3.42
N ILE A 18 1.45 -13.57 -2.76
CA ILE A 18 0.35 -12.95 -2.04
C ILE A 18 -0.70 -12.58 -3.09
N TYR A 19 -1.87 -13.23 -3.04
CA TYR A 19 -2.98 -12.87 -3.91
C TYR A 19 -3.50 -11.48 -3.50
N HIS A 20 -3.53 -10.56 -4.45
CA HIS A 20 -4.21 -9.27 -4.29
C HIS A 20 -5.49 -9.35 -5.11
N GLY A 21 -6.64 -9.15 -4.46
CA GLY A 21 -7.90 -9.03 -5.19
C GLY A 21 -7.96 -7.70 -5.97
N GLY A 22 -8.98 -7.52 -6.78
CA GLY A 22 -9.23 -6.27 -7.52
C GLY A 22 -8.96 -6.38 -9.02
N ASP A 23 -8.48 -7.55 -9.47
CA ASP A 23 -8.51 -7.90 -10.88
C ASP A 23 -9.94 -8.27 -11.32
N LEU A 24 -10.74 -7.23 -11.57
CA LEU A 24 -12.10 -7.40 -12.08
C LEU A 24 -12.14 -8.14 -13.42
N ALA A 25 -11.08 -8.07 -14.24
CA ALA A 25 -11.04 -8.78 -15.51
C ALA A 25 -10.92 -10.30 -15.29
N GLN A 26 -10.05 -10.74 -14.38
CA GLN A 26 -9.96 -12.14 -13.97
C GLN A 26 -11.29 -12.65 -13.41
N ILE A 27 -11.95 -11.88 -12.56
CA ILE A 27 -13.22 -12.26 -11.93
C ILE A 27 -14.37 -12.31 -12.96
N ARG A 28 -14.45 -11.36 -13.88
CA ARG A 28 -15.41 -11.38 -15.00
C ARG A 28 -15.25 -12.61 -15.88
N ALA A 29 -14.01 -13.00 -16.19
CA ALA A 29 -13.73 -14.21 -16.96
C ALA A 29 -14.16 -15.49 -16.20
N ARG A 30 -14.09 -15.47 -14.87
CA ARG A 30 -14.49 -16.62 -14.04
C ARG A 30 -16.00 -16.75 -13.88
N PHE A 31 -16.73 -15.64 -13.92
CA PHE A 31 -18.18 -15.57 -13.74
C PHE A 31 -18.84 -14.78 -14.88
N PRO A 32 -18.93 -15.35 -16.10
CA PRO A 32 -19.41 -14.65 -17.29
C PRO A 32 -20.88 -14.24 -17.21
N ASP A 33 -21.69 -14.94 -16.41
CA ASP A 33 -23.13 -14.70 -16.28
C ASP A 33 -23.50 -13.86 -15.03
N ALA A 34 -22.52 -13.28 -14.34
CA ALA A 34 -22.77 -12.48 -13.15
C ALA A 34 -23.47 -11.15 -13.49
N PRO A 35 -24.44 -10.70 -12.68
CA PRO A 35 -25.11 -9.41 -12.88
C PRO A 35 -24.16 -8.21 -12.77
N GLU A 36 -24.42 -7.18 -13.59
CA GLU A 36 -23.71 -5.91 -13.57
C GLU A 36 -24.48 -4.80 -12.81
N PRO A 37 -23.80 -3.77 -12.29
CA PRO A 37 -22.34 -3.57 -12.30
C PRO A 37 -21.59 -4.39 -11.25
N TRP A 38 -20.33 -4.68 -11.52
CA TRP A 38 -19.42 -5.22 -10.51
C TRP A 38 -19.09 -4.17 -9.47
N ILE A 39 -19.06 -4.57 -8.20
CA ILE A 39 -18.55 -3.76 -7.09
C ILE A 39 -17.25 -4.40 -6.63
N ASP A 40 -16.14 -3.67 -6.77
CA ASP A 40 -14.85 -4.11 -6.25
C ASP A 40 -14.73 -3.72 -4.77
N LEU A 41 -14.58 -4.71 -3.91
CA LEU A 41 -14.39 -4.55 -2.46
C LEU A 41 -13.02 -5.06 -1.98
N SER A 42 -12.13 -5.45 -2.90
CA SER A 42 -10.88 -6.12 -2.52
C SER A 42 -9.82 -5.20 -1.92
N THR A 43 -9.92 -3.89 -2.16
CA THR A 43 -8.91 -2.90 -1.78
C THR A 43 -9.31 -2.04 -0.59
N GLY A 44 -10.61 -2.04 -0.22
CA GLY A 44 -11.13 -1.14 0.81
C GLY A 44 -11.02 0.36 0.44
N ILE A 45 -10.76 0.68 -0.83
CA ILE A 45 -10.66 2.06 -1.32
C ILE A 45 -12.07 2.65 -1.45
N ASP A 46 -12.25 3.86 -0.94
CA ASP A 46 -13.49 4.63 -1.13
C ASP A 46 -13.71 4.90 -2.63
N PRO A 47 -14.84 4.46 -3.23
CA PRO A 47 -15.14 4.76 -4.63
C PRO A 47 -15.30 6.27 -4.90
N ILE A 48 -15.51 7.06 -3.86
CA ILE A 48 -15.58 8.52 -3.92
C ILE A 48 -14.20 9.08 -3.59
N ALA A 49 -13.46 9.47 -4.61
CA ALA A 49 -12.13 10.05 -4.44
C ALA A 49 -12.17 11.33 -3.58
N TRP A 50 -11.22 11.46 -2.67
CA TRP A 50 -11.00 12.71 -1.96
C TRP A 50 -10.64 13.83 -2.93
N ALA A 51 -11.29 14.99 -2.80
CA ALA A 51 -11.07 16.15 -3.66
C ALA A 51 -9.71 16.81 -3.33
N VAL A 52 -8.65 16.35 -4.00
CA VAL A 52 -7.32 16.93 -3.86
C VAL A 52 -7.31 18.32 -4.52
N PRO A 53 -6.92 19.40 -3.79
CA PRO A 53 -6.83 20.74 -4.35
C PRO A 53 -5.69 20.84 -5.38
N PRO A 54 -5.62 21.92 -6.19
CA PRO A 54 -4.46 22.16 -7.03
C PRO A 54 -3.17 22.16 -6.22
N LEU A 55 -2.22 21.29 -6.59
CA LEU A 55 -0.93 21.17 -5.94
C LEU A 55 0.17 21.81 -6.81
N PRO A 56 1.10 22.58 -6.23
CA PRO A 56 2.26 23.09 -6.94
C PRO A 56 3.12 21.95 -7.50
N PRO A 57 3.71 22.05 -8.71
CA PRO A 57 4.48 20.96 -9.32
C PRO A 57 5.64 20.44 -8.46
N GLU A 58 6.27 21.31 -7.67
CA GLU A 58 7.41 20.98 -6.82
C GLU A 58 7.11 19.92 -5.75
N VAL A 59 5.85 19.71 -5.36
CA VAL A 59 5.50 18.69 -4.35
C VAL A 59 5.77 17.27 -4.85
N TRP A 60 5.84 17.08 -6.17
CA TRP A 60 6.06 15.77 -6.79
C TRP A 60 7.54 15.41 -6.96
N THR A 61 8.42 16.41 -6.95
CA THR A 61 9.84 16.24 -7.28
C THR A 61 10.77 16.51 -6.11
N ARG A 62 10.29 17.24 -5.10
CA ARG A 62 11.07 17.57 -3.91
C ARG A 62 10.99 16.45 -2.87
N LEU A 63 12.12 16.15 -2.25
CA LEU A 63 12.13 15.31 -1.06
C LEU A 63 11.43 16.02 0.11
N PRO A 64 10.71 15.28 0.97
CA PRO A 64 10.11 15.85 2.16
C PRO A 64 11.20 16.36 3.10
N GLU A 65 11.09 17.63 3.50
CA GLU A 65 11.97 18.21 4.51
C GLU A 65 11.53 17.82 5.92
N PRO A 66 12.46 17.76 6.90
CA PRO A 66 12.13 17.46 8.29
C PRO A 66 11.03 18.37 8.86
N ALA A 67 11.06 19.67 8.51
CA ALA A 67 10.05 20.63 8.96
C ALA A 67 8.64 20.32 8.40
N SER A 68 8.55 19.83 7.16
CA SER A 68 7.28 19.45 6.54
C SER A 68 6.71 18.18 7.19
N VAL A 69 7.57 17.22 7.53
CA VAL A 69 7.18 15.98 8.24
C VAL A 69 6.66 16.31 9.65
N ALA A 70 7.40 17.11 10.42
CA ALA A 70 6.97 17.53 11.75
C ALA A 70 5.63 18.29 11.73
N ARG A 71 5.41 19.13 10.71
CA ARG A 71 4.13 19.81 10.51
C ARG A 71 3.00 18.81 10.21
N LEU A 72 3.24 17.81 9.37
CA LEU A 72 2.25 16.78 9.06
C LEU A 72 1.84 16.00 10.32
N GLU A 73 2.82 15.57 11.12
CA GLU A 73 2.59 14.83 12.36
C GLU A 73 1.79 15.65 13.39
N ALA A 74 2.09 16.94 13.53
CA ALA A 74 1.32 17.84 14.40
C ALA A 74 -0.13 18.03 13.94
N VAL A 75 -0.37 18.17 12.63
CA VAL A 75 -1.74 18.27 12.08
C VAL A 75 -2.48 16.95 12.26
N ALA A 76 -1.82 15.81 12.04
CA ALA A 76 -2.40 14.49 12.25
C ALA A 76 -2.75 14.25 13.73
N ALA A 77 -1.88 14.64 14.66
CA ALA A 77 -2.15 14.55 16.09
C ALA A 77 -3.42 15.32 16.47
N ALA A 78 -3.57 16.56 15.98
CA ALA A 78 -4.77 17.36 16.21
C ALA A 78 -6.04 16.73 15.58
N ALA A 79 -5.95 16.22 14.35
CA ALA A 79 -7.06 15.58 13.66
C ALA A 79 -7.52 14.28 14.33
N PHE A 80 -6.58 13.51 14.88
CA PHE A 80 -6.85 12.24 15.56
C PHE A 80 -7.07 12.37 17.07
N GLY A 81 -6.96 13.57 17.65
CA GLY A 81 -7.14 13.80 19.08
C GLY A 81 -5.99 13.28 19.95
N VAL A 82 -4.78 13.17 19.40
CA VAL A 82 -3.57 12.76 20.12
C VAL A 82 -2.96 13.97 20.82
N ALA A 83 -2.77 13.89 22.14
CA ALA A 83 -2.32 15.02 22.95
C ALA A 83 -0.84 15.39 22.71
N ASP A 84 0.02 14.41 22.47
CA ASP A 84 1.45 14.61 22.18
C ASP A 84 1.75 14.23 20.72
N PRO A 85 2.11 15.20 19.86
CA PRO A 85 2.53 14.92 18.49
C PRO A 85 3.72 13.96 18.37
N ALA A 86 4.58 13.85 19.40
CA ALA A 86 5.69 12.90 19.39
C ALA A 86 5.23 11.42 19.41
N CYS A 87 3.94 11.16 19.68
CA CYS A 87 3.33 9.84 19.55
C CYS A 87 2.81 9.54 18.14
N VAL A 88 2.97 10.45 17.18
CA VAL A 88 2.55 10.28 15.78
C VAL A 88 3.79 10.23 14.90
N ALA A 89 3.84 9.28 13.96
CA ALA A 89 4.92 9.16 12.99
C ALA A 89 4.36 9.09 11.57
N ALA A 90 4.91 9.88 10.66
CA ALA A 90 4.61 9.77 9.24
C ALA A 90 5.34 8.56 8.62
N VAL A 91 4.62 7.70 7.92
CA VAL A 91 5.16 6.51 7.25
C VAL A 91 4.66 6.42 5.80
N PRO A 92 5.40 5.74 4.89
CA PRO A 92 4.88 5.41 3.57
C PRO A 92 3.62 4.53 3.68
N GLY A 93 2.58 4.89 2.93
CA GLY A 93 1.45 3.98 2.68
C GLY A 93 1.86 2.83 1.75
N THR A 94 1.10 1.73 1.80
CA THR A 94 1.32 0.51 0.99
C THR A 94 0.28 0.36 -0.08
#